data_AF-A0A6A4B2Y5-F1
#
_entry.id   AF-A0A6A4B2Y5-F1
#
_cell.length_a   1.000
_cell.length_b   1.000
_cell.length_c   1.000
_cell.angle_alpha   90.00
_cell.angle_beta   90.00
_cell.angle_gamma   90.00
#
_symmetry.space_group_name_H-M   'P 1'
#
loop_
_entity.id
_entity.type
_entity.pdbx_description
1 polymer ?
#
loop_
_entity_poly.entity_id
_entity_poly.type
_entity_poly.pdbx_seq_one_letter_code
_entity_poly.pdbx_strand_id
1 'polypeptide(L)' 'HAPIKQRARRVPLKHLEKLYELLKGLLEAGLVAFSNSPWASPIVIVLKKNGIDIRLCIDYKLVNAITVALE' A
#
# COMPACT_ATOMS: atom_id res chain seq x y z
N HIS A 1 12.92 -12.99 -12.75
CA HIS A 1 12.02 -13.54 -11.70
C HIS A 1 10.56 -13.33 -12.12
N ALA A 2 9.64 -14.24 -11.79
CA ALA A 2 8.20 -14.09 -12.11
C ALA A 2 7.50 -13.03 -11.23
N PRO A 3 6.36 -12.45 -11.64
CA PRO A 3 5.65 -11.47 -10.82
C PRO A 3 5.22 -11.99 -9.45
N ILE A 4 5.42 -11.17 -8.42
CA ILE A 4 4.97 -11.46 -7.06
C ILE A 4 3.61 -10.77 -6.86
N LYS A 5 2.54 -11.56 -6.67
CA LYS A 5 1.19 -11.07 -6.42
C LYS A 5 0.71 -11.47 -5.03
N GLN A 6 0.91 -10.58 -4.07
CA GLN A 6 0.49 -10.81 -2.70
C GLN A 6 -0.99 -10.43 -2.49
N ARG A 7 -1.69 -11.19 -1.65
CA ARG A 7 -3.07 -10.87 -1.25
C ARG A 7 -3.09 -9.61 -0.37
N ALA A 8 -4.11 -8.77 -0.56
CA ALA A 8 -4.36 -7.64 0.32
C ALA A 8 -4.59 -8.10 1.78
N ARG A 9 -4.07 -7.33 2.73
CA ARG A 9 -4.26 -7.60 4.17
C ARG A 9 -5.64 -7.11 4.60
N ARG A 10 -6.23 -7.79 5.60
CA ARG A 10 -7.50 -7.37 6.20
C ARG A 10 -7.30 -6.04 6.93
N VAL A 11 -8.15 -5.06 6.62
CA VAL A 11 -8.17 -3.76 7.29
C VAL A 11 -9.27 -3.76 8.35
N PRO A 12 -8.98 -3.37 9.61
CA PRO A 12 -10.01 -3.18 10.63
C PRO A 12 -11.04 -2.14 10.20
N LEU A 13 -12.32 -2.38 10.49
CA LEU A 13 -13.43 -1.51 10.06
C LEU A 13 -13.21 -0.03 10.43
N LYS A 14 -12.71 0.23 11.65
CA LYS A 14 -12.39 1.58 12.15
C LYS A 14 -11.38 2.38 11.32
N HIS A 15 -10.67 1.74 10.39
CA HIS A 15 -9.67 2.38 9.53
C HIS A 15 -10.07 2.40 8.05
N LEU A 16 -11.18 1.75 7.67
CA LEU A 16 -11.59 1.66 6.27
C LEU A 16 -11.92 3.03 5.68
N GLU A 17 -12.71 3.84 6.38
CA GLU A 17 -13.11 5.17 5.92
C GLU A 17 -11.89 6.05 5.62
N LYS A 18 -10.99 6.20 6.59
CA LYS A 18 -9.74 6.97 6.43
C LYS A 18 -8.83 6.40 5.33
N LEU A 19 -8.82 5.08 5.16
CA LEU A 19 -8.05 4.46 4.09
C LEU A 19 -8.61 4.86 2.72
N TYR A 20 -9.93 4.83 2.55
CA TYR A 20 -10.57 5.24 1.30
C TYR A 20 -10.36 6.72 1.00
N GLU A 21 -10.47 7.59 2.01
CA GLU A 21 -10.19 9.04 1.85
C GLU A 21 -8.75 9.28 1.38
N LEU A 22 -7.77 8.62 2.00
CA LEU A 22 -6.37 8.72 1.57
C LEU A 22 -6.16 8.19 0.15
N LEU A 23 -6.71 7.03 -0.20
CA LEU A 23 -6.57 6.46 -1.54
C LEU A 23 -7.23 7.36 -2.60
N LYS A 24 -8.39 7.94 -2.30
CA LYS A 24 -9.08 8.90 -3.17
C LYS A 24 -8.23 10.15 -3.37
N GLY A 25 -7.69 10.74 -2.29
CA GLY A 25 -6.81 11.90 -2.39
C GLY A 25 -5.54 11.63 -3.21
N LEU A 26 -4.95 10.43 -3.09
CA LEU A 26 -3.80 10.02 -3.90
C LEU A 26 -4.16 9.88 -5.39
N LEU A 27 -5.35 9.35 -5.70
CA LEU A 27 -5.87 9.26 -7.07
C LEU A 27 -6.11 10.65 -7.67
N GLU A 28 -6.77 11.54 -6.92
CA GLU A 28 -7.06 12.93 -7.33
C GLU A 28 -5.78 13.75 -7.54
N ALA A 29 -4.76 13.51 -6.71
CA ALA A 29 -3.44 14.12 -6.87
C ALA A 29 -2.60 13.53 -8.03
N GLY A 30 -3.08 12.46 -8.68
CA GLY A 30 -2.36 11.78 -9.76
C GLY A 30 -1.11 11.01 -9.32
N LEU A 31 -0.94 10.78 -8.01
CA LEU A 31 0.22 10.06 -7.46
C LEU A 31 0.08 8.53 -7.61
N VAL A 32 -1.15 8.04 -7.73
CA VAL A 32 -1.47 6.64 -7.99
C VAL A 32 -2.56 6.55 -9.07
N ALA A 33 -2.70 5.36 -9.67
CA ALA A 33 -3.74 5.07 -10.64
C ALA A 33 -4.24 3.63 -10.46
N PHE A 34 -5.43 3.34 -10.98
CA PHE A 34 -5.89 1.97 -11.12
C PHE A 34 -4.95 1.19 -12.04
N SER A 35 -4.69 -0.08 -11.70
CA SER A 35 -3.78 -0.92 -12.47
C SER A 35 -4.29 -2.35 -12.57
N ASN A 36 -3.94 -3.01 -13.67
CA ASN A 36 -4.11 -4.45 -13.89
C ASN A 36 -2.76 -5.18 -13.78
N SER A 37 -1.85 -4.67 -12.96
CA SER A 37 -0.49 -5.21 -12.84
C SER A 37 -0.51 -6.68 -12.39
N PRO A 38 0.36 -7.54 -12.95
CA PRO A 38 0.56 -8.89 -12.41
C PRO A 38 1.31 -8.86 -11.07
N TRP A 39 1.86 -7.70 -10.67
CA TRP A 39 2.53 -7.48 -9.39
C TRP A 39 1.58 -6.83 -8.39
N ALA A 40 1.64 -7.28 -7.13
CA ALA A 40 0.90 -6.66 -6.04
C ALA A 40 1.65 -6.81 -4.71
N SER A 41 1.82 -5.70 -3.99
CA SER A 41 2.32 -5.65 -2.62
C SER A 41 1.20 -5.14 -1.70
N PRO A 42 1.03 -5.70 -0.49
CA PRO A 42 -0.10 -5.35 0.35
C PRO A 42 0.13 -4.01 1.06
N ILE A 43 -0.97 -3.29 1.29
CA ILE A 43 -0.99 -2.09 2.13
C ILE A 43 -0.86 -2.47 3.61
N VAL A 44 -0.12 -1.65 4.35
CA VAL A 44 0.02 -1.68 5.80
C VAL A 44 -0.44 -0.34 6.34
N ILE A 45 -1.31 -0.38 7.35
CA ILE A 45 -1.82 0.80 8.04
C ILE A 45 -1.03 0.99 9.32
N VAL A 46 -0.47 2.18 9.52
CA VAL A 46 0.22 2.56 10.76
C VAL A 46 -0.50 3.73 11.39
N LEU A 47 -0.78 3.65 12.69
CA LEU A 47 -1.39 4.76 13.42
C LEU A 47 -0.35 5.86 13.64
N LYS A 48 -0.70 7.11 13.36
CA LYS A 48 0.13 8.27 13.70
C LYS A 48 0.10 8.54 15.20
N LYS A 49 1.06 9.33 15.70
CA LYS A 49 1.21 9.65 17.13
C LYS A 49 -0.04 10.26 17.77
N ASN A 50 -0.88 10.95 16.99
CA ASN A 50 -2.13 11.52 17.48
C ASN A 50 -3.22 10.48 17.78
N GLY A 51 -2.97 9.19 17.51
CA GLY A 51 -3.88 8.09 17.84
C GLY A 51 -5.12 8.01 16.95
N ILE A 52 -5.28 8.97 16.03
CA ILE A 52 -6.48 9.17 15.23
C ILE A 52 -6.16 8.93 13.76
N ASP A 53 -5.09 9.55 13.25
CA ASP A 53 -4.74 9.48 11.84
C ASP A 53 -3.95 8.23 11.49
N ILE A 54 -4.04 7.85 10.22
CA ILE A 54 -3.31 6.72 9.70
C ILE A 54 -2.27 7.17 8.67
N ARG A 55 -1.21 6.38 8.56
CA ARG A 55 -0.23 6.43 7.46
C ARG A 55 -0.37 5.17 6.64
N LEU A 56 -0.53 5.35 5.33
CA LEU A 56 -0.52 4.28 4.35
C LEU A 56 0.93 3.93 4.02
N CYS A 57 1.29 2.66 4.20
CA CYS A 57 2.60 2.11 3.83
C CYS A 57 2.39 0.90 2.92
N ILE A 58 3.37 0.58 2.08
CA ILE A 58 3.33 -0.61 1.22
C ILE A 58 4.46 -1.56 1.65
N ASP A 59 4.11 -2.82 1.87
CA ASP A 59 5.07 -3.85 2.27
C ASP A 59 5.82 -4.40 1.05
N TYR A 60 6.88 -3.71 0.66
CA TYR A 60 7.73 -4.09 -0.48
C TYR A 60 8.78 -5.14 -0.14
N LYS A 61 8.75 -5.80 1.03
CA LYS A 61 9.83 -6.72 1.45
C LYS A 61 10.18 -7.78 0.41
N LEU A 62 9.18 -8.42 -0.20
CA LEU A 62 9.40 -9.46 -1.20
C LEU A 62 9.91 -8.89 -2.53
N VAL A 63 9.44 -7.70 -2.92
CA VAL A 63 9.93 -7.00 -4.10
C VAL A 63 11.39 -6.59 -3.87
N ASN A 64 11.68 -5.92 -2.76
CA ASN A 64 13.02 -5.49 -2.40
C ASN A 64 14.02 -6.66 -2.37
N ALA A 65 13.62 -7.84 -1.88
CA ALA A 65 14.48 -9.02 -1.87
C ALA A 65 14.93 -9.50 -3.27
N ILE A 66 14.13 -9.22 -4.31
CA ILE A 66 14.48 -9.54 -5.71
C ILE A 66 14.94 -8.30 -6.49
N THR A 67 14.87 -7.11 -5.89
CA THR A 67 15.24 -5.82 -6.48
C THR A 67 16.54 -5.26 -5.88
N VAL A 68 17.16 -5.93 -4.89
CA VAL A 68 18.46 -5.53 -4.34
C VAL A 68 19.40 -5.21 -5.50
N ALA A 69 19.79 -3.94 -5.58
CA ALA A 69 20.39 -3.28 -6.74
C ALA A 69 21.65 -4.04 -7.21
N LEU A 70 21.92 -4.24 -8.51
CA LEU A 70 22.37 -3.17 -9.41
C LEU A 70 23.22 -2.14 -8.64
N GLU A 71 24.31 -2.61 -8.02
CA GLU A 71 25.56 -1.85 -8.09
C GLU A 71 26.10 -1.90 -9.51
#